data_AF-A0A509LFQ7-F1
#
_entry.id   AF-A0A509LFQ7-F1
#
_cell.length_a   1.000
_cell.length_b   1.000
_cell.length_c   1.000
_cell.angle_alpha   90.00
_cell.angle_beta   90.00
_cell.angle_gamma   90.00
#
_symmetry.space_group_name_H-M   'P 1'
#
loop_
_entity.id
_entity.type
_entity.pdbx_description
1 polymer ?
#
loop_
_entity_poly.entity_id
_entity_poly.type
_entity_poly.pdbx_seq_one_letter_code
_entity_poly.pdbx_strand_id
1 'polypeptide(L)'
;VNITDGVYAFMDMVGSATIRKDFNPRDYFFILNLCHQIAANNANRYACRVDNFIGDSVFLQNASPFDDVKKHYSKGSQERIMLMVFMLASIFNEINLLKKGLHDMDKKGRVKKLIDTAQIDINFRAGMEIGTALIGPLGSRKRKIVTAIGKAVNNASRLESSGIQEGIHISETIMAILKDAYITRDTGTIQRVLCDANNIKEPGKHDGLSFFDCYKKVFGLRENIITQRTNISYKEFSKDITYLIKCIPDS
;
A
#
# COMPACT_ATOMS: atom_id res chain seq x y z
N VAL A 1 -1.10 23.61 -0.05
CA VAL A 1 -0.24 23.60 1.15
C VAL A 1 0.98 22.77 0.84
N ASN A 2 2.17 23.32 1.05
CA ASN A 2 3.41 22.53 0.98
C ASN A 2 3.52 21.72 2.26
N ILE A 3 3.69 20.42 2.11
CA ILE A 3 3.85 19.50 3.24
C ILE A 3 5.17 18.77 3.12
N THR A 4 5.78 18.46 4.26
CA THR A 4 7.13 17.88 4.35
C THR A 4 7.13 16.42 4.81
N ASP A 5 6.01 15.95 5.36
CA ASP A 5 5.87 14.65 6.01
C ASP A 5 4.97 13.68 5.22
N GLY A 6 4.80 13.91 3.92
CA GLY A 6 3.94 13.09 3.08
C GLY A 6 4.57 11.77 2.70
N VAL A 7 3.81 10.69 2.87
CA VAL A 7 4.12 9.37 2.36
C VAL A 7 3.14 9.06 1.23
N TYR A 8 3.68 8.73 0.06
CA TYR A 8 2.91 8.51 -1.17
C TYR A 8 3.19 7.13 -1.71
N ALA A 9 2.16 6.45 -2.20
CA ALA A 9 2.29 5.15 -2.81
C ALA A 9 1.42 5.03 -4.05
N PHE A 10 1.94 4.32 -5.05
CA PHE A 10 1.16 3.83 -6.17
C PHE A 10 1.09 2.31 -6.08
N MET A 11 -0.07 1.77 -6.40
CA MET A 11 -0.30 0.35 -6.60
C MET A 11 -0.89 0.16 -8.00
N ASP A 12 -0.49 -0.89 -8.71
CA ASP A 12 -0.96 -1.16 -10.07
C ASP A 12 -1.10 -2.67 -10.33
N MET A 13 -2.04 -3.06 -11.20
CA MET A 13 -2.25 -4.45 -11.57
C MET A 13 -1.22 -4.87 -12.63
N VAL A 14 -0.43 -5.88 -12.31
CA VAL A 14 0.62 -6.38 -13.19
C VAL A 14 -0.02 -7.02 -14.43
N GLY A 15 0.30 -6.48 -15.62
CA GLY A 15 -0.17 -7.04 -16.89
C GLY A 15 -1.64 -6.76 -17.21
N SER A 16 -2.25 -5.75 -16.57
CA SER A 16 -3.69 -5.44 -16.71
C SER A 16 -4.17 -5.24 -18.15
N ALA A 17 -3.35 -4.67 -19.02
CA ALA A 17 -3.66 -4.49 -20.44
C ALA A 17 -3.82 -5.82 -21.20
N THR A 18 -3.10 -6.86 -20.79
CA THR A 18 -3.27 -8.22 -21.32
C THR A 18 -4.48 -8.87 -20.69
N ILE A 19 -4.55 -8.90 -19.34
CA ILE A 19 -5.62 -9.51 -18.56
C ILE A 19 -7.01 -9.02 -18.99
N ARG A 20 -7.16 -7.73 -19.30
CA ARG A 20 -8.44 -7.14 -19.71
C ARG A 20 -9.00 -7.76 -21.00
N LYS A 21 -8.16 -8.32 -21.87
CA LYS A 21 -8.59 -8.96 -23.13
C LYS A 21 -9.21 -10.33 -22.90
N ASP A 22 -8.85 -10.98 -21.80
CA ASP A 22 -9.25 -12.34 -21.48
C ASP A 22 -10.54 -12.41 -20.64
N PHE A 23 -11.02 -11.25 -20.19
CA PHE A 23 -12.28 -11.10 -19.49
C PHE A 23 -13.30 -10.32 -20.32
N ASN A 24 -14.56 -10.77 -20.27
CA ASN A 24 -15.68 -9.91 -20.62
C ASN A 24 -15.63 -8.63 -19.77
N PRO A 25 -15.86 -7.43 -20.34
CA PRO A 25 -15.80 -6.16 -19.61
C PRO A 25 -16.54 -6.17 -18.28
N ARG A 26 -17.74 -6.78 -18.19
CA ARG A 26 -18.48 -6.81 -16.91
C ARG A 26 -17.76 -7.59 -15.81
N ASP A 27 -17.08 -8.68 -16.17
CA ASP A 27 -16.33 -9.52 -15.23
C ASP A 27 -15.05 -8.82 -14.80
N TYR A 28 -14.34 -8.19 -15.73
CA TYR A 28 -13.17 -7.37 -15.41
C TYR A 28 -13.52 -6.21 -14.46
N PHE A 29 -14.61 -5.49 -14.74
CA PHE A 29 -15.08 -4.41 -13.86
C PHE A 29 -15.50 -4.93 -12.48
N PHE A 30 -16.11 -6.11 -12.41
CA PHE A 30 -16.47 -6.73 -11.14
C PHE A 30 -15.22 -7.00 -10.28
N ILE A 31 -14.20 -7.62 -10.87
CA ILE A 31 -12.94 -7.90 -10.17
C ILE A 31 -12.26 -6.59 -9.75
N LEU A 32 -12.15 -5.63 -10.66
CA LEU A 32 -11.47 -4.36 -10.39
C LEU A 32 -12.16 -3.56 -9.29
N ASN A 33 -13.49 -3.52 -9.28
CA ASN A 33 -14.25 -2.86 -8.21
C ASN A 33 -14.01 -3.50 -6.84
N LEU A 34 -13.87 -4.82 -6.76
CA LEU A 34 -13.52 -5.50 -5.51
C LEU A 34 -12.11 -5.13 -5.06
N CYS A 35 -11.13 -5.13 -5.96
CA CYS A 35 -9.76 -4.70 -5.63
C CYS A 35 -9.72 -3.24 -5.16
N HIS A 36 -10.45 -2.34 -5.82
CA HIS A 36 -10.56 -0.93 -5.40
C HIS A 36 -11.25 -0.78 -4.03
N GLN A 37 -12.26 -1.58 -3.76
CA GLN A 37 -12.94 -1.55 -2.47
C GLN A 37 -12.06 -2.11 -1.35
N ILE A 38 -11.27 -3.16 -1.60
CA ILE A 38 -10.24 -3.66 -0.68
C ILE A 38 -9.21 -2.55 -0.39
N ALA A 39 -8.74 -1.85 -1.43
CA ALA A 39 -7.80 -0.74 -1.29
C ALA A 39 -8.40 0.41 -0.45
N ALA A 40 -9.65 0.79 -0.71
CA ALA A 40 -10.33 1.84 0.04
C ALA A 40 -10.56 1.47 1.51
N ASN A 41 -11.00 0.24 1.78
CA ASN A 41 -11.21 -0.27 3.13
C ASN A 41 -9.91 -0.26 3.94
N ASN A 42 -8.81 -0.76 3.35
CA ASN A 42 -7.51 -0.77 4.00
C ASN A 42 -6.94 0.63 4.18
N ALA A 43 -7.06 1.52 3.19
CA ALA A 43 -6.64 2.91 3.35
C ALA A 43 -7.31 3.55 4.57
N ASN A 44 -8.63 3.40 4.70
CA ASN A 44 -9.36 3.91 5.86
C ASN A 44 -8.91 3.26 7.17
N ARG A 45 -8.76 1.93 7.19
CA ARG A 45 -8.32 1.15 8.36
C ARG A 45 -6.96 1.61 8.89
N TYR A 46 -6.01 1.87 8.01
CA TYR A 46 -4.64 2.25 8.38
C TYR A 46 -4.42 3.77 8.45
N ALA A 47 -5.50 4.56 8.55
CA ALA A 47 -5.43 6.03 8.60
C ALA A 47 -4.63 6.64 7.42
N CYS A 48 -4.73 6.00 6.26
CA CYS A 48 -4.26 6.47 4.97
C CYS A 48 -5.45 6.94 4.13
N ARG A 49 -5.19 7.47 2.94
CA ARG A 49 -6.23 7.96 2.04
C ARG A 49 -5.98 7.47 0.62
N VAL A 50 -7.03 7.00 -0.04
CA VAL A 50 -7.05 6.92 -1.51
C VAL A 50 -7.18 8.34 -2.06
N ASP A 51 -6.17 8.79 -2.78
CA ASP A 51 -6.22 10.05 -3.53
C ASP A 51 -7.10 9.90 -4.76
N ASN A 52 -6.78 8.90 -5.59
CA ASN A 52 -7.48 8.65 -6.85
C ASN A 52 -7.37 7.19 -7.32
N PHE A 53 -8.33 6.78 -8.12
CA PHE A 53 -8.29 5.55 -8.93
C PHE A 53 -8.01 5.93 -10.38
N ILE A 54 -7.00 5.31 -11.01
CA ILE A 54 -6.55 5.62 -12.37
C ILE A 54 -6.52 4.32 -13.15
N GLY A 55 -7.68 3.94 -13.72
CA GLY A 55 -7.83 2.63 -14.33
C GLY A 55 -7.73 1.55 -13.25
N ASP A 56 -6.72 0.69 -13.35
CA ASP A 56 -6.36 -0.35 -12.39
C ASP A 56 -5.35 0.10 -11.32
N SER A 57 -4.79 1.30 -11.48
CA SER A 57 -3.88 1.89 -10.52
C SER A 57 -4.62 2.60 -9.39
N VAL A 58 -4.04 2.54 -8.19
CA VAL A 58 -4.51 3.26 -7.00
C VAL A 58 -3.41 4.18 -6.50
N PHE A 59 -3.72 5.47 -6.38
CA PHE A 59 -2.84 6.46 -5.74
C PHE A 59 -3.24 6.64 -4.27
N LEU A 60 -2.30 6.41 -3.37
CA LEU A 60 -2.48 6.37 -1.91
C LEU A 60 -1.55 7.39 -1.24
N GLN A 61 -2.03 8.01 -0.15
CA GLN A 61 -1.24 8.99 0.59
C GLN A 61 -1.53 8.99 2.10
N ASN A 62 -0.52 9.39 2.86
CA ASN A 62 -0.63 9.69 4.28
C ASN A 62 0.18 10.97 4.57
N ALA A 63 -0.48 12.04 5.00
CA ALA A 63 0.13 13.36 5.17
C ALA A 63 -0.59 14.17 6.24
N SER A 64 0.13 15.06 6.93
CA SER A 64 -0.39 15.86 8.05
C SER A 64 -1.71 16.61 7.82
N PRO A 65 -2.03 17.18 6.64
CA PRO A 65 -3.31 17.87 6.46
C PRO A 65 -4.54 16.95 6.52
N PHE A 66 -4.34 15.63 6.42
CA PHE A 66 -5.41 14.64 6.48
C PHE A 66 -5.52 13.97 7.86
N ASP A 67 -4.74 14.43 8.84
CA ASP A 67 -4.80 13.90 10.19
C ASP A 67 -6.10 14.32 10.88
N ASP A 68 -6.64 13.40 11.68
CA ASP A 68 -7.81 13.69 12.50
C ASP A 68 -7.43 14.63 13.63
N VAL A 69 -7.77 15.91 13.47
CA VAL A 69 -7.47 17.00 14.41
C VAL A 69 -8.07 16.75 15.81
N LYS A 70 -9.09 15.89 15.93
CA LYS A 70 -9.70 15.55 17.23
C LYS A 70 -8.87 14.57 18.04
N LYS A 71 -7.92 13.86 17.42
CA LYS A 71 -7.01 12.95 18.09
C LYS A 71 -5.77 13.75 18.46
N HIS A 72 -5.53 13.99 19.75
CA HIS A 72 -4.41 14.78 20.29
C HIS A 72 -2.99 14.21 20.02
N TYR A 73 -2.84 13.31 19.04
CA TYR A 73 -1.59 12.69 18.65
C TYR A 73 -1.34 12.96 17.17
N SER A 74 -0.30 13.75 16.88
CA SER A 74 0.19 13.97 15.51
C SER A 74 1.03 12.78 15.08
N LYS A 75 0.75 12.22 13.89
CA LYS A 75 1.55 11.10 13.37
C LYS A 75 2.90 11.62 12.86
N GLY A 76 3.98 11.05 13.37
CA GLY A 76 5.32 11.31 12.86
C GLY A 76 5.57 10.60 11.51
N SER A 77 6.55 11.07 10.75
CA SER A 77 6.95 10.49 9.45
C SER A 77 7.21 8.98 9.52
N GLN A 78 7.85 8.51 10.59
CA GLN A 78 8.12 7.09 10.80
C GLN A 78 6.82 6.28 10.93
N GLU A 79 5.86 6.75 11.73
CA GLU A 79 4.56 6.07 11.87
C GLU A 79 3.77 6.07 10.55
N ARG A 80 3.79 7.18 9.79
CA ARG A 80 3.15 7.24 8.47
C ARG A 80 3.71 6.23 7.48
N ILE A 81 5.04 6.06 7.47
CA ILE A 81 5.72 5.05 6.64
C ILE A 81 5.24 3.65 7.06
N MET A 82 5.27 3.34 8.35
CA MET A 82 4.84 2.03 8.84
C MET A 82 3.38 1.75 8.47
N LEU A 83 2.46 2.71 8.69
CA LEU A 83 1.05 2.59 8.33
C LEU A 83 0.85 2.32 6.84
N MET A 84 1.60 3.01 5.96
CA MET A 84 1.55 2.78 4.52
C MET A 84 2.01 1.37 4.14
N VAL A 85 3.09 0.87 4.76
CA VAL A 85 3.59 -0.50 4.50
C VAL A 85 2.58 -1.55 4.95
N PHE A 86 2.04 -1.43 6.17
CA PHE A 86 1.01 -2.36 6.66
C PHE A 86 -0.25 -2.32 5.80
N MET A 87 -0.68 -1.13 5.38
CA MET A 87 -1.83 -0.97 4.50
C MET A 87 -1.63 -1.68 3.15
N LEU A 88 -0.51 -1.43 2.46
CA LEU A 88 -0.21 -2.07 1.17
C LEU A 88 -0.13 -3.59 1.30
N ALA A 89 0.56 -4.09 2.33
CA ALA A 89 0.66 -5.52 2.59
C ALA A 89 -0.70 -6.16 2.89
N SER A 90 -1.57 -5.49 3.65
CA SER A 90 -2.94 -5.97 3.88
C SER A 90 -3.78 -5.99 2.60
N ILE A 91 -3.63 -5.00 1.71
CA ILE A 91 -4.31 -5.01 0.40
C ILE A 91 -3.89 -6.23 -0.42
N PHE A 92 -2.58 -6.51 -0.51
CA PHE A 92 -2.07 -7.68 -1.25
C PHE A 92 -2.58 -8.99 -0.64
N ASN A 93 -2.58 -9.11 0.69
CA ASN A 93 -3.09 -10.30 1.37
C ASN A 93 -4.60 -10.49 1.17
N GLU A 94 -5.41 -9.42 1.23
CA GLU A 94 -6.86 -9.50 0.97
C GLU A 94 -7.16 -9.83 -0.49
N ILE A 95 -6.40 -9.30 -1.45
CA ILE A 95 -6.50 -9.69 -2.86
C ILE A 95 -6.11 -11.16 -3.05
N ASN A 96 -5.07 -11.65 -2.36
CA ASN A 96 -4.71 -13.07 -2.38
C ASN A 96 -5.84 -13.96 -1.82
N LEU A 97 -6.53 -13.54 -0.75
CA LEU A 97 -7.73 -14.23 -0.26
C LEU A 97 -8.85 -14.21 -1.29
N LEU A 98 -9.02 -13.11 -2.02
CA LEU A 98 -10.03 -12.98 -3.08
C LEU A 98 -9.75 -13.96 -4.22
N LYS A 99 -8.50 -14.07 -4.66
CA LYS A 99 -8.04 -15.07 -5.65
C LYS A 99 -8.30 -16.50 -5.19
N LYS A 100 -8.10 -16.78 -3.90
CA LYS A 100 -8.35 -18.10 -3.30
C LYS A 100 -9.82 -18.39 -3.05
N GLY A 101 -10.73 -17.45 -3.30
CA GLY A 101 -12.16 -17.59 -3.04
C GLY A 101 -12.50 -17.63 -1.53
N LEU A 102 -11.63 -17.06 -0.70
CA LEU A 102 -11.73 -17.05 0.76
C LEU A 102 -12.09 -15.66 1.32
N HIS A 103 -12.34 -14.68 0.47
CA HIS A 103 -12.61 -13.30 0.89
C HIS A 103 -14.10 -13.04 1.12
N ASP A 104 -14.43 -12.39 2.23
CA ASP A 104 -15.83 -12.15 2.66
C ASP A 104 -16.65 -11.30 1.68
N MET A 105 -16.00 -10.45 0.90
CA MET A 105 -16.66 -9.63 -0.14
C MET A 105 -17.06 -10.42 -1.39
N ASP A 106 -16.56 -11.65 -1.57
CA ASP A 106 -16.93 -12.54 -2.68
C ASP A 106 -17.22 -13.96 -2.16
N LYS A 107 -18.24 -14.07 -1.29
CA LYS A 107 -18.65 -15.33 -0.65
C LYS A 107 -18.94 -16.48 -1.62
N LYS A 108 -19.25 -16.17 -2.89
CA LYS A 108 -19.55 -17.17 -3.92
C LYS A 108 -18.30 -17.64 -4.68
N GLY A 109 -17.14 -17.07 -4.38
CA GLY A 109 -15.86 -17.32 -5.05
C GLY A 109 -15.92 -17.04 -6.55
N ARG A 110 -16.64 -16.00 -6.97
CA ARG A 110 -16.78 -15.65 -8.39
C ARG A 110 -15.44 -15.25 -8.99
N VAL A 111 -14.62 -14.47 -8.27
CA VAL A 111 -13.29 -14.07 -8.73
C VAL A 111 -12.43 -15.30 -8.96
N LYS A 112 -12.35 -16.22 -7.97
CA LYS A 112 -11.65 -17.50 -8.12
C LYS A 112 -12.09 -18.25 -9.39
N LYS A 113 -13.41 -18.41 -9.59
CA LYS A 113 -13.94 -19.10 -10.78
C LYS A 113 -13.55 -18.42 -12.08
N LEU A 114 -13.59 -17.09 -12.12
CA LEU A 114 -13.21 -16.30 -13.29
C LEU A 114 -11.72 -16.48 -13.62
N ILE A 115 -10.83 -16.34 -12.63
CA ILE A 115 -9.39 -16.50 -12.82
C ILE A 115 -9.01 -17.93 -13.22
N ASP A 116 -9.65 -18.94 -12.59
CA ASP A 116 -9.43 -20.36 -12.90
C ASP A 116 -9.92 -20.68 -14.33
N THR A 117 -11.08 -20.14 -14.74
CA THR A 117 -11.62 -20.39 -16.09
C THR A 117 -10.75 -19.74 -17.16
N ALA A 118 -10.26 -18.52 -16.90
CA ALA A 118 -9.40 -17.79 -17.83
C ALA A 118 -7.94 -18.25 -17.80
N GLN A 119 -7.55 -19.10 -16.83
CA GLN A 119 -6.16 -19.53 -16.60
C GLN A 119 -5.19 -18.35 -16.43
N ILE A 120 -5.64 -17.33 -15.70
CA ILE A 120 -4.90 -16.08 -15.48
C ILE A 120 -4.74 -15.85 -14.00
N ASP A 121 -3.63 -15.23 -13.61
CA ASP A 121 -3.45 -14.73 -12.26
C ASP A 121 -3.56 -13.20 -12.21
N ILE A 122 -4.03 -12.68 -11.09
CA ILE A 122 -4.21 -11.25 -10.85
C ILE A 122 -3.28 -10.86 -9.73
N ASN A 123 -2.18 -10.20 -10.08
CA ASN A 123 -1.18 -9.75 -9.12
C ASN A 123 -1.03 -8.24 -9.18
N PHE A 124 -0.66 -7.64 -8.06
CA PHE A 124 -0.40 -6.22 -7.97
C PHE A 124 1.06 -5.97 -7.60
N ARG A 125 1.56 -4.78 -7.91
CA ARG A 125 2.83 -4.28 -7.38
C ARG A 125 2.60 -2.90 -6.79
N ALA A 126 3.46 -2.50 -5.87
CA ALA A 126 3.41 -1.16 -5.30
C ALA A 126 4.80 -0.55 -5.20
N GLY A 127 4.83 0.78 -5.20
CA GLY A 127 6.01 1.55 -4.85
C GLY A 127 5.63 2.75 -4.01
N MET A 128 6.51 3.10 -3.07
CA MET A 128 6.25 4.20 -2.15
C MET A 128 7.49 5.05 -1.90
N GLU A 129 7.26 6.32 -1.61
CA GLU A 129 8.30 7.29 -1.27
C GLU A 129 7.79 8.23 -0.16
N ILE A 130 8.72 8.72 0.66
CA ILE A 130 8.47 9.82 1.60
C ILE A 130 9.08 11.12 1.08
N GLY A 131 8.37 12.24 1.28
CA GLY A 131 8.98 13.55 1.17
C GLY A 131 7.98 14.67 0.92
N THR A 132 8.51 15.76 0.38
CA THR A 132 7.74 16.99 0.18
C THR A 132 6.79 16.89 -1.01
N ALA A 133 5.58 17.41 -0.86
CA ALA A 133 4.71 17.69 -2.00
C ALA A 133 3.82 18.92 -1.74
N LEU A 134 3.26 19.46 -2.82
CA LEU A 134 2.18 20.42 -2.77
C LEU A 134 0.85 19.65 -2.79
N ILE A 135 0.05 19.79 -1.73
CA ILE A 135 -1.32 19.27 -1.66
C ILE A 135 -2.31 20.41 -1.85
N GLY A 136 -3.23 20.28 -2.80
CA GLY A 136 -4.23 21.32 -3.04
C GLY A 136 -5.26 20.96 -4.11
N PRO A 137 -6.27 21.82 -4.31
CA PRO A 137 -7.27 21.62 -5.34
C PRO A 137 -6.63 21.79 -6.74
N LEU A 138 -6.72 20.74 -7.55
CA LEU A 138 -6.28 20.70 -8.94
C LEU A 138 -7.47 20.41 -9.85
N GLY A 139 -7.58 21.13 -10.97
CA GLY A 139 -8.61 20.90 -11.98
C GLY A 139 -9.24 22.18 -12.51
N SER A 140 -10.43 22.05 -13.11
CA SER A 140 -11.16 23.16 -13.71
C SER A 140 -12.07 23.85 -12.69
N ARG A 141 -12.77 24.92 -13.10
CA ARG A 141 -13.78 25.57 -12.23
C ARG A 141 -14.91 24.61 -11.82
N LYS A 142 -15.32 23.67 -12.68
CA LYS A 142 -16.46 22.76 -12.46
C LYS A 142 -16.07 21.40 -11.86
N ARG A 143 -14.79 21.03 -11.94
CA ARG A 143 -14.31 19.73 -11.45
C ARG A 143 -12.91 19.90 -10.89
N LYS A 144 -12.82 19.87 -9.55
CA LYS A 144 -11.56 19.92 -8.80
C LYS A 144 -11.45 18.68 -7.94
N ILE A 145 -10.23 18.19 -7.81
CA ILE A 145 -9.86 17.16 -6.85
C ILE A 145 -8.75 17.72 -5.97
N VAL A 146 -8.78 17.43 -4.68
CA VAL A 146 -7.63 17.71 -3.81
C VAL A 146 -6.64 16.58 -4.02
N THR A 147 -5.45 16.90 -4.53
CA THR A 147 -4.41 15.91 -4.84
C THR A 147 -3.01 16.45 -4.53
N ALA A 148 -2.01 15.57 -4.62
CA ALA A 148 -0.61 15.87 -4.32
C ALA A 148 0.26 15.88 -5.59
N ILE A 149 1.14 16.87 -5.73
CA ILE A 149 2.17 16.93 -6.77
C ILE A 149 3.53 17.23 -6.12
N GLY A 150 4.54 16.44 -6.46
CA GLY A 150 5.90 16.66 -5.96
C GLY A 150 6.87 15.57 -6.37
N LYS A 151 8.16 15.79 -6.06
CA LYS A 151 9.23 14.82 -6.35
C LYS A 151 8.96 13.47 -5.68
N ALA A 152 8.47 13.47 -4.44
CA ALA A 152 8.13 12.24 -3.73
C ALA A 152 7.00 11.46 -4.42
N VAL A 153 5.95 12.15 -4.90
CA VAL A 153 4.85 11.54 -5.67
C VAL A 153 5.37 10.90 -6.96
N ASN A 154 6.24 11.63 -7.69
CA ASN A 154 6.86 11.11 -8.91
C ASN A 154 7.71 9.87 -8.61
N ASN A 155 8.60 9.94 -7.61
CA ASN A 155 9.44 8.81 -7.20
C ASN A 155 8.61 7.58 -6.80
N ALA A 156 7.52 7.75 -6.03
CA ALA A 156 6.63 6.65 -5.67
C ALA A 156 6.06 5.95 -6.90
N SER A 157 5.60 6.72 -7.91
CA SER A 157 5.14 6.17 -9.19
C SER A 157 6.26 5.42 -9.94
N ARG A 158 7.50 5.92 -9.93
CA ARG A 158 8.64 5.28 -10.61
C ARG A 158 9.08 3.99 -9.91
N LEU A 159 9.03 3.97 -8.58
CA LEU A 159 9.26 2.77 -7.77
C LEU A 159 8.17 1.72 -8.03
N GLU A 160 6.91 2.12 -8.15
CA GLU A 160 5.82 1.18 -8.51
C GLU A 160 6.12 0.57 -9.88
N SER A 161 6.39 1.41 -10.89
CA SER A 161 6.55 0.95 -12.27
C SER A 161 7.77 0.06 -12.49
N SER A 162 8.83 0.26 -11.69
CA SER A 162 10.03 -0.59 -11.68
C SER A 162 9.95 -1.76 -10.70
N GLY A 163 8.87 -1.85 -9.91
CA GLY A 163 8.61 -2.88 -8.91
C GLY A 163 8.34 -4.25 -9.50
N ILE A 164 8.18 -5.23 -8.61
CA ILE A 164 7.78 -6.59 -8.98
C ILE A 164 6.47 -6.95 -8.29
N GLN A 165 5.79 -7.96 -8.82
CA GLN A 165 4.52 -8.44 -8.27
C GLN A 165 4.62 -8.83 -6.80
N GLU A 166 3.54 -8.59 -6.05
CA GLU A 166 3.34 -8.90 -4.64
C GLU A 166 4.39 -8.32 -3.68
N GLY A 167 5.08 -7.26 -4.12
CA GLY A 167 6.11 -6.55 -3.36
C GLY A 167 5.89 -5.04 -3.32
N ILE A 168 6.38 -4.42 -2.26
CA ILE A 168 6.42 -2.95 -2.11
C ILE A 168 7.84 -2.48 -2.38
N HIS A 169 8.03 -1.73 -3.46
CA HIS A 169 9.33 -1.16 -3.84
C HIS A 169 9.54 0.18 -3.14
N ILE A 170 10.64 0.28 -2.39
CA ILE A 170 10.98 1.43 -1.56
C ILE A 170 12.38 1.97 -1.90
N SER A 171 12.57 3.24 -1.58
CA SER A 171 13.89 3.90 -1.63
C SER A 171 14.77 3.47 -0.43
N GLU A 172 16.07 3.72 -0.55
CA GLU A 172 17.02 3.60 0.57
C GLU A 172 16.60 4.45 1.78
N THR A 173 16.05 5.65 1.54
CA THR A 173 15.57 6.55 2.60
C THR A 173 14.52 5.88 3.48
N ILE A 174 13.51 5.25 2.86
CA ILE A 174 12.48 4.53 3.61
C ILE A 174 13.08 3.32 4.32
N MET A 175 13.97 2.58 3.67
CA MET A 175 14.60 1.41 4.28
C MET A 175 15.40 1.79 5.53
N ALA A 176 16.16 2.89 5.50
CA ALA A 176 16.89 3.38 6.66
C ALA A 176 15.95 3.70 7.83
N ILE A 177 14.83 4.39 7.56
CA ILE A 177 13.82 4.71 8.59
C ILE A 177 13.19 3.45 9.18
N LEU A 178 12.88 2.45 8.35
CA LEU A 178 12.23 1.20 8.79
C LEU A 178 13.16 0.29 9.60
N LYS A 179 14.48 0.30 9.33
CA LYS A 179 15.46 -0.48 10.11
C LYS A 179 15.46 -0.09 11.59
N ASP A 180 15.34 1.21 11.85
CA ASP A 180 15.37 1.77 13.20
C ASP A 180 13.96 2.03 13.76
N ALA A 181 12.91 1.53 13.08
CA ALA A 181 11.54 1.71 13.50
C ALA A 181 11.10 0.67 14.52
N TYR A 182 10.39 1.13 15.54
CA TYR A 182 9.81 0.32 16.60
C TYR A 182 8.33 0.67 16.78
N ILE A 183 7.55 -0.32 17.17
CA ILE A 183 6.20 -0.10 17.64
C ILE A 183 6.30 0.25 19.12
N THR A 184 5.93 1.49 19.47
CA THR A 184 6.05 2.03 20.83
C THR A 184 4.76 2.74 21.22
N ARG A 185 4.63 3.15 22.48
CA ARG A 185 3.53 4.00 22.97
C ARG A 185 3.29 5.26 22.15
N ASP A 186 4.35 5.82 21.53
CA ASP A 186 4.25 7.02 20.70
C ASP A 186 3.67 6.74 19.31
N THR A 187 3.62 5.47 18.89
CA THR A 187 2.97 5.02 17.64
C THR A 187 1.53 4.58 17.91
N GLY A 188 0.75 5.48 18.50
CA GLY A 188 -0.61 5.19 18.97
C GLY A 188 -1.62 4.89 17.86
N THR A 189 -1.38 5.30 16.61
CA THR A 189 -2.26 4.95 15.49
C THR A 189 -2.01 3.53 15.05
N ILE A 190 -0.76 3.13 14.84
CA ILE A 190 -0.45 1.77 14.38
C ILE A 190 -0.87 0.74 15.42
N GLN A 191 -0.65 1.01 16.71
CA GLN A 191 -1.08 0.10 17.78
C GLN A 191 -2.59 -0.14 17.75
N ARG A 192 -3.40 0.92 17.62
CA ARG A 192 -4.87 0.78 17.54
C ARG A 192 -5.28 -0.07 16.35
N VAL A 193 -4.73 0.23 15.17
CA VAL A 193 -5.07 -0.49 13.95
C VAL A 193 -4.70 -1.96 14.05
N LEU A 194 -3.55 -2.29 14.65
CA LEU A 194 -3.11 -3.67 14.84
C LEU A 194 -3.91 -4.42 15.91
N CYS A 195 -4.44 -3.73 16.92
CA CYS A 195 -5.35 -4.34 17.92
C CYS A 195 -6.71 -4.68 17.28
N ASP A 196 -7.31 -3.71 16.57
CA ASP A 196 -8.58 -3.87 15.86
C ASP A 196 -8.50 -4.98 14.81
N ALA A 197 -7.33 -5.13 14.18
CA ALA A 197 -7.08 -6.09 13.12
C ALA A 197 -7.09 -7.56 13.55
N ASN A 198 -6.59 -7.84 14.76
CA ASN A 198 -6.24 -9.20 15.17
C ASN A 198 -7.17 -9.75 16.27
N ASN A 199 -8.26 -9.06 16.62
CA ASN A 199 -9.08 -9.37 17.80
C ASN A 199 -8.22 -9.51 19.08
N ILE A 200 -7.09 -8.82 19.15
CA ILE A 200 -6.18 -8.88 20.30
C ILE A 200 -6.69 -7.88 21.34
N LYS A 201 -7.20 -8.41 22.45
CA LYS A 201 -7.80 -7.65 23.56
C LYS A 201 -6.80 -6.91 24.46
N GLU A 202 -5.50 -7.00 24.20
CA GLU A 202 -4.47 -6.46 25.08
C GLU A 202 -3.65 -5.33 24.42
N PRO A 203 -3.91 -4.07 24.77
CA PRO A 203 -3.06 -2.96 24.37
C PRO A 203 -1.64 -3.17 24.94
N GLY A 204 -0.61 -3.05 24.09
CA GLY A 204 0.80 -3.18 24.49
C GLY A 204 1.50 -4.48 24.06
N LYS A 205 0.81 -5.45 23.44
CA LYS A 205 1.44 -6.71 22.97
C LYS A 205 2.57 -6.51 21.93
N HIS A 206 2.58 -5.36 21.26
CA HIS A 206 3.58 -4.99 20.27
C HIS A 206 4.56 -3.90 20.76
N ASP A 207 4.39 -3.39 21.98
CA ASP A 207 5.26 -2.34 22.55
C ASP A 207 6.70 -2.85 22.64
N GLY A 208 7.64 -2.10 22.08
CA GLY A 208 9.06 -2.44 22.02
C GLY A 208 9.46 -3.43 20.90
N LEU A 209 8.54 -3.91 20.07
CA LEU A 209 8.91 -4.73 18.90
C LEU A 209 9.51 -3.86 17.79
N SER A 210 10.57 -4.36 17.15
CA SER A 210 11.02 -3.77 15.88
C SER A 210 9.89 -3.83 14.85
N PHE A 211 9.87 -2.86 13.93
CA PHE A 211 8.88 -2.81 12.86
C PHE A 211 8.85 -4.11 12.07
N PHE A 212 10.01 -4.64 11.66
CA PHE A 212 10.09 -5.85 10.87
C PHE A 212 9.67 -7.10 11.64
N ASP A 213 9.94 -7.20 12.93
CA ASP A 213 9.45 -8.33 13.73
C ASP A 213 7.93 -8.27 13.92
N CYS A 214 7.38 -7.08 14.14
CA CYS A 214 5.93 -6.89 14.17
C CYS A 214 5.30 -7.23 12.81
N TYR A 215 5.87 -6.72 11.72
CA TYR A 215 5.39 -6.95 10.36
C TYR A 215 5.40 -8.44 9.99
N LYS A 216 6.49 -9.17 10.28
CA LYS A 216 6.55 -10.64 10.09
C LYS A 216 5.47 -11.36 10.86
N LYS A 217 5.24 -11.00 12.12
CA LYS A 217 4.20 -11.63 12.97
C LYS A 217 2.79 -11.39 12.43
N VAL A 218 2.50 -10.14 12.01
CA VAL A 218 1.17 -9.76 11.50
C VAL A 218 0.83 -10.50 10.21
N PHE A 219 1.80 -10.65 9.30
CA PHE A 219 1.57 -11.28 8.00
C PHE A 219 2.02 -12.74 7.89
N GLY A 220 2.50 -13.35 8.98
CA GLY A 220 2.97 -14.74 8.97
C GLY A 220 4.17 -15.00 8.06
N LEU A 221 5.09 -14.04 7.95
CA LEU A 221 6.26 -14.12 7.07
C LEU A 221 7.46 -14.77 7.78
N ARG A 222 8.23 -15.59 7.05
CA ARG A 222 9.50 -16.20 7.50
C ARG A 222 10.67 -15.20 7.40
N GLU A 223 11.89 -15.65 7.72
CA GLU A 223 13.10 -14.84 7.59
C GLU A 223 13.34 -14.39 6.12
N ASN A 224 14.05 -13.27 5.94
CA ASN A 224 14.31 -12.61 4.65
C ASN A 224 13.09 -12.00 3.93
N ILE A 225 12.50 -10.96 4.54
CA ILE A 225 11.39 -10.19 3.95
C ILE A 225 11.85 -8.98 3.11
N ILE A 226 13.15 -8.67 3.11
CA ILE A 226 13.73 -7.55 2.36
C ILE A 226 14.70 -8.07 1.31
N THR A 227 14.50 -7.64 0.06
CA THR A 227 15.42 -7.91 -1.04
C THR A 227 16.01 -6.59 -1.54
N GLN A 228 17.33 -6.45 -1.50
CA GLN A 228 18.01 -5.32 -2.11
C GLN A 228 18.02 -5.48 -3.64
N ARG A 229 17.84 -4.36 -4.35
CA ARG A 229 17.95 -4.27 -5.80
C ARG A 229 18.95 -3.19 -6.17
N THR A 230 19.71 -3.43 -7.23
CA THR A 230 20.73 -2.51 -7.72
C THR A 230 20.40 -1.98 -9.11
N ASN A 231 20.92 -0.79 -9.44
CA ASN A 231 20.87 -0.18 -10.76
C ASN A 231 19.45 -0.08 -11.35
N ILE A 232 18.50 0.35 -10.54
CA ILE A 232 17.11 0.54 -10.98
C ILE A 232 17.00 1.86 -11.72
N SER A 233 16.60 1.79 -12.98
CA SER A 233 16.28 2.94 -13.80
C SER A 233 14.93 2.78 -14.47
N TYR A 234 14.13 3.85 -14.48
CA TYR A 234 12.87 3.92 -15.18
C TYR A 234 12.54 5.38 -15.51
N LYS A 235 12.49 5.70 -16.80
CA LYS A 235 12.43 7.10 -17.31
C LYS A 235 13.55 7.94 -16.68
N GLU A 236 13.25 9.11 -16.13
CA GLU A 236 14.18 10.01 -15.45
C GLU A 236 14.61 9.57 -14.04
N PHE A 237 14.03 8.49 -13.51
CA PHE A 237 14.39 7.97 -12.19
C PHE A 237 15.54 6.98 -12.31
N SER A 238 16.61 7.19 -11.54
CA SER A 238 17.72 6.25 -11.40
C SER A 238 18.16 6.18 -9.94
N LYS A 239 18.35 4.96 -9.44
CA LYS A 239 18.84 4.67 -8.09
C LYS A 239 19.77 3.46 -8.12
N ASP A 240 20.94 3.62 -7.53
CA ASP A 240 21.93 2.54 -7.42
C ASP A 240 21.46 1.45 -6.47
N ILE A 241 20.74 1.82 -5.41
CA ILE A 241 20.22 0.90 -4.40
C ILE A 241 18.76 1.23 -4.09
N THR A 242 17.92 0.20 -4.12
CA THR A 242 16.51 0.22 -3.68
C THR A 242 16.16 -1.11 -3.02
N TYR A 243 14.99 -1.21 -2.41
CA TYR A 243 14.58 -2.41 -1.67
C TYR A 243 13.16 -2.85 -2.03
N LEU A 244 12.90 -4.14 -1.93
CA LEU A 244 11.56 -4.71 -2.00
C LEU A 244 11.18 -5.29 -0.64
N ILE A 245 9.99 -4.93 -0.18
CA ILE A 245 9.35 -5.58 0.98
C ILE A 245 8.42 -6.67 0.47
N LYS A 246 8.63 -7.90 0.93
CA LYS A 246 7.74 -9.04 0.69
C LYS A 246 6.44 -8.90 1.47
N CYS A 247 5.31 -9.19 0.83
CA CYS A 247 3.99 -9.04 1.46
C CYS A 247 3.22 -10.35 1.64
N ILE A 248 3.43 -11.30 0.73
CA ILE A 248 2.73 -12.60 0.74
C ILE A 248 3.65 -13.67 1.34
N PRO A 249 3.14 -14.52 2.26
CA PRO A 249 3.88 -15.68 2.78
C PRO A 249 4.31 -16.65 1.68
N ASP A 250 5.42 -17.37 1.93
CA ASP A 250 5.76 -18.53 1.12
C ASP A 250 4.65 -19.57 1.24
N SER A 251 4.21 -20.09 0.09
CA SER A 251 3.26 -21.21 -0.02
C SER A 251 3.83 -22.51 0.54
#